data_AF-A0A5B6ZXY6-F1
#
_entry.id   AF-A0A5B6ZXY6-F1
#
_cell.length_a   1.000
_cell.length_b   1.000
_cell.length_c   1.000
_cell.angle_alpha   90.00
_cell.angle_beta   90.00
_cell.angle_gamma   90.00
#
_symmetry.space_group_name_H-M   'P 1'
#
loop_
_entity.id
_entity.type
_entity.pdbx_description
1 polymer ?
#
loop_
_entity_poly.entity_id
_entity_poly.type
_entity_poly.pdbx_seq_one_letter_code
_entity_poly.pdbx_strand_id
1 'polypeptide(L)'
;MVCLLSDIFMPTYDGPSNFANNLMGHRLYYGFRTTIQPDRKALAPVFIDRESGKTSSFEEAIRRVMFNLKFGGPHKRVRPESFYTNSWPECFCQTSSKVLADQCPPENVMEILNTRLHIEETDSSEPITGSNVTDSVLGK
;
A
#
# COMPACT_ATOMS: atom_id res chain seq x y z
N MET A 1 4.72 7.58 5.18
CA MET A 1 3.38 7.05 4.84
C MET A 1 3.21 6.68 3.35
N VAL A 2 4.00 7.25 2.42
CA VAL A 2 3.84 7.11 0.95
C VAL A 2 3.56 5.68 0.47
N CYS A 3 4.37 4.68 0.84
CA CYS A 3 4.18 3.30 0.34
C CYS A 3 2.87 2.64 0.81
N LEU A 4 2.34 3.07 1.95
CA LEU A 4 1.04 2.58 2.46
C LEU A 4 -0.11 3.18 1.65
N LEU A 5 0.00 4.45 1.26
CA LEU A 5 -1.05 5.25 0.63
C LEU A 5 -0.96 5.31 -0.91
N SER A 6 0.13 4.86 -1.52
CA SER A 6 0.26 4.78 -2.98
C SER A 6 -0.77 3.84 -3.63
N ASP A 7 -1.19 4.13 -4.85
CA ASP A 7 -2.14 3.26 -5.58
C ASP A 7 -1.59 1.85 -5.76
N ILE A 8 -0.30 1.78 -6.13
CA ILE A 8 0.42 0.53 -6.33
C ILE A 8 1.64 0.52 -5.42
N PHE A 9 1.85 -0.59 -4.73
CA PHE A 9 3.11 -0.88 -4.04
C PHE A 9 3.80 -2.07 -4.70
N MET A 10 5.08 -1.91 -4.99
CA MET A 10 5.94 -2.97 -5.50
C MET A 10 7.17 -3.07 -4.58
N PRO A 11 7.26 -4.10 -3.73
CA PRO A 11 8.46 -4.30 -2.94
C PRO A 11 9.64 -4.59 -3.87
N THR A 12 10.85 -4.24 -3.45
CA THR A 12 12.11 -4.41 -4.20
C THR A 12 12.92 -5.62 -3.76
N TYR A 13 12.52 -6.30 -2.68
CA TYR A 13 13.16 -7.52 -2.21
C TYR A 13 12.22 -8.71 -2.35
N ASP A 14 12.70 -9.82 -2.91
CA ASP A 14 11.91 -11.02 -3.19
C ASP A 14 11.94 -12.05 -2.05
N GLY A 15 12.65 -11.74 -0.95
CA GLY A 15 12.70 -12.56 0.26
C GLY A 15 11.84 -12.01 1.40
N PRO A 16 11.85 -12.67 2.57
CA PRO A 16 11.14 -12.17 3.74
C PRO A 16 11.77 -10.85 4.21
N SER A 17 11.05 -9.75 4.04
CA SER A 17 11.43 -8.43 4.55
C SER A 17 10.38 -7.99 5.56
N ASN A 18 10.81 -7.64 6.78
CA ASN A 18 9.89 -7.15 7.81
C ASN A 18 9.11 -5.92 7.34
N PHE A 19 9.78 -5.00 6.65
CA PHE A 19 9.16 -3.80 6.11
C PHE A 19 8.12 -4.12 5.04
N ALA A 20 8.50 -4.91 4.02
CA ALA A 20 7.57 -5.27 2.94
C ALA A 20 6.39 -6.07 3.50
N ASN A 21 6.65 -7.03 4.39
CA ASN A 21 5.61 -7.87 4.97
C ASN A 21 4.58 -7.06 5.74
N ASN A 22 5.04 -6.19 6.64
CA ASN A 22 4.15 -5.31 7.40
C ASN A 22 3.33 -4.40 6.48
N LEU A 23 3.97 -3.81 5.48
CA LEU A 23 3.29 -2.89 4.57
C LEU A 23 2.24 -3.61 3.72
N MET A 24 2.54 -4.81 3.22
CA MET A 24 1.58 -5.64 2.47
C MET A 24 0.39 -6.04 3.32
N GLY A 25 0.61 -6.44 4.58
CA GLY A 25 -0.47 -6.76 5.50
C GLY A 25 -1.36 -5.55 5.79
N HIS A 26 -0.77 -4.38 6.04
CA HIS A 26 -1.53 -3.14 6.23
C HIS A 26 -2.34 -2.75 4.99
N ARG A 27 -1.74 -2.84 3.80
CA ARG A 27 -2.42 -2.57 2.53
C ARG A 27 -3.55 -3.55 2.27
N LEU A 28 -3.37 -4.83 2.64
CA LEU A 28 -4.42 -5.85 2.53
C LEU A 28 -5.56 -5.60 3.52
N TYR A 29 -5.23 -5.25 4.76
CA TYR A 29 -6.17 -4.97 5.84
C TYR A 29 -7.05 -3.75 5.54
N TYR A 30 -6.43 -2.65 5.11
CA TYR A 30 -7.12 -1.39 4.84
C TYR A 30 -7.48 -1.26 3.37
N GLY A 31 -8.59 -1.90 2.97
CA GLY A 31 -9.18 -1.71 1.64
C GLY A 31 -8.49 -2.48 0.52
N PHE A 32 -7.80 -3.58 0.85
CA PHE A 32 -7.26 -4.54 -0.13
C PHE A 32 -6.40 -3.90 -1.23
N ARG A 33 -5.57 -2.93 -0.88
CA ARG A 33 -4.88 -2.08 -1.86
C ARG A 33 -3.87 -2.86 -2.68
N THR A 34 -3.72 -2.43 -3.93
CA THR A 34 -2.95 -3.17 -4.93
C THR A 34 -1.49 -3.29 -4.54
N THR A 35 -1.00 -4.52 -4.49
CA THR A 35 0.42 -4.84 -4.33
C THR A 35 0.82 -5.76 -5.47
N ILE A 36 1.93 -5.47 -6.13
CA ILE A 36 2.43 -6.27 -7.27
C ILE A 36 3.82 -6.77 -6.92
N GLN A 37 4.01 -8.08 -7.04
CA GLN A 37 5.32 -8.75 -6.87
C GLN A 37 5.63 -9.52 -8.15
N PRO A 38 6.15 -8.85 -9.20
CA PRO A 38 6.43 -9.52 -10.45
C PRO A 38 7.66 -10.43 -10.32
N ASP A 39 7.72 -11.48 -11.14
CA ASP A 39 8.94 -12.28 -11.28
C ASP A 39 10.02 -11.43 -11.97
N ARG A 40 10.88 -10.81 -11.16
CA ARG A 40 11.92 -9.91 -11.65
C ARG A 40 12.98 -10.64 -12.46
N LYS A 41 13.22 -11.91 -12.18
CA LYS A 41 14.17 -12.73 -12.95
C LYS A 41 13.62 -13.01 -14.34
N ALA A 42 12.31 -13.24 -14.45
CA ALA A 42 11.65 -13.38 -15.74
C ALA A 42 11.52 -12.05 -16.51
N LEU A 43 11.39 -10.92 -15.81
CA LEU A 43 11.36 -9.59 -16.43
C LEU A 43 12.74 -9.10 -16.92
N ALA A 44 13.82 -9.47 -16.23
CA ALA A 44 15.18 -9.02 -16.58
C ALA A 44 15.55 -9.23 -18.07
N PRO A 45 15.41 -10.43 -18.67
CA PRO A 45 15.75 -10.62 -20.08
C PRO A 45 14.86 -9.78 -21.02
N VAL A 46 13.59 -9.55 -20.66
CA VAL A 46 12.67 -8.71 -21.46
C VAL A 46 13.16 -7.26 -21.52
N PHE A 47 13.67 -6.73 -20.40
CA PHE A 47 14.23 -5.38 -20.37
C PHE A 47 15.58 -5.28 -21.08
N ILE A 48 16.44 -6.29 -20.97
CA ILE A 48 17.72 -6.35 -21.69
C ILE A 48 17.49 -6.36 -23.20
N ASP A 49 16.55 -7.18 -23.69
CA ASP A 49 16.21 -7.21 -25.11
C ASP A 49 15.67 -5.85 -25.58
N ARG A 50 14.82 -5.20 -24.78
CA ARG A 50 14.30 -3.85 -25.07
C ARG A 50 15.43 -2.81 -25.17
N GLU A 51 16.38 -2.83 -24.25
CA GLU A 51 17.53 -1.92 -24.25
C GLU A 51 18.46 -2.17 -25.46
N SER A 52 18.58 -3.41 -25.91
CA SER A 52 19.34 -3.79 -27.12
C SER A 52 18.65 -3.40 -28.45
N GLY A 53 17.49 -2.73 -28.38
CA GLY A 53 16.74 -2.29 -29.56
C GLY A 53 15.74 -3.31 -30.10
N LYS A 54 15.59 -4.49 -29.46
CA LYS A 54 14.55 -5.46 -29.83
C LYS A 54 13.23 -5.05 -29.22
N THR A 55 12.40 -4.37 -30.01
CA THR A 55 11.12 -3.82 -29.55
C THR A 55 9.92 -4.68 -29.91
N SER A 56 10.07 -5.56 -30.92
CA SER A 56 9.04 -6.51 -31.31
C SER A 56 8.67 -7.41 -30.13
N SER A 57 7.38 -7.57 -29.85
CA SER A 57 6.86 -8.45 -28.79
C SER A 57 7.15 -8.02 -27.34
N PHE A 58 7.66 -6.82 -27.07
CA PHE A 58 7.94 -6.35 -25.70
C PHE A 58 6.69 -6.41 -24.81
N GLU A 59 5.58 -5.83 -25.25
CA GLU A 59 4.35 -5.83 -24.45
C GLU A 59 3.82 -7.24 -24.19
N GLU A 60 3.91 -8.12 -25.20
CA GLU A 60 3.45 -9.51 -25.08
C GLU A 60 4.32 -10.30 -24.10
N ALA A 61 5.63 -10.06 -24.10
CA ALA A 61 6.55 -10.64 -23.13
C ALA A 61 6.23 -10.16 -21.71
N ILE A 62 5.97 -8.86 -21.51
CA ILE A 62 5.53 -8.33 -20.21
C ILE A 62 4.21 -8.97 -19.77
N ARG A 63 3.19 -9.01 -20.65
CA ARG A 63 1.89 -9.64 -20.35
C ARG A 63 2.06 -11.10 -19.95
N ARG A 64 2.92 -11.84 -20.64
CA ARG A 64 3.22 -13.24 -20.32
C ARG A 64 3.83 -13.40 -18.92
N VAL A 65 4.81 -12.58 -18.55
CA VAL A 65 5.41 -12.63 -17.21
C VAL A 65 4.41 -12.22 -16.13
N MET A 66 3.51 -11.29 -16.44
CA MET A 66 2.51 -10.78 -15.49
C MET A 66 1.22 -11.61 -15.38
N PHE A 67 0.97 -12.54 -16.29
CA PHE A 67 -0.34 -13.18 -16.50
C PHE A 67 -0.98 -13.79 -15.25
N ASN A 68 -0.19 -14.40 -14.36
CA ASN A 68 -0.67 -15.06 -13.14
C ASN A 68 -0.33 -14.31 -11.85
N LEU A 69 0.09 -13.04 -11.96
CA LEU A 69 0.39 -12.24 -10.78
C LEU A 69 -0.89 -11.89 -10.02
N LYS A 70 -0.83 -12.02 -8.70
CA LYS A 70 -1.89 -11.57 -7.80
C LYS A 70 -1.70 -10.07 -7.56
N PHE A 71 -2.73 -9.28 -7.80
CA PHE A 71 -2.69 -7.81 -7.70
C PHE A 71 -3.06 -7.28 -6.30
N GLY A 72 -2.75 -8.05 -5.26
CA GLY A 72 -3.41 -7.85 -3.96
C GLY A 72 -4.89 -8.19 -4.04
N GLY A 73 -5.54 -8.31 -2.88
CA GLY A 73 -6.95 -8.72 -2.80
C GLY A 73 -7.19 -9.70 -1.66
N PRO A 74 -8.43 -9.78 -1.16
CA PRO A 74 -8.78 -10.67 -0.06
C PRO A 74 -8.49 -12.12 -0.45
N HIS A 75 -7.71 -12.81 0.38
CA HIS A 75 -7.45 -14.22 0.19
C HIS A 75 -7.20 -14.93 1.50
N LYS A 76 -7.53 -16.23 1.50
CA LYS A 76 -7.17 -17.18 2.54
C LYS A 76 -5.66 -17.18 2.73
N ARG A 77 -5.20 -16.92 3.96
CA ARG A 77 -3.79 -17.12 4.30
C ARG A 77 -3.43 -18.59 4.10
N VAL A 78 -2.37 -18.84 3.33
CA VAL A 78 -1.85 -20.20 3.05
C VAL A 78 -0.39 -20.26 3.42
N ARG A 79 0.05 -21.31 4.12
CA ARG A 79 1.46 -21.49 4.46
C ARG A 79 2.32 -21.47 3.17
N PRO A 80 3.46 -20.77 3.15
CA PRO A 80 4.21 -20.21 4.30
C PRO A 80 3.88 -18.74 4.64
N GLU A 81 2.79 -18.17 4.13
CA GLU A 81 2.43 -16.77 4.38
C GLU A 81 2.29 -16.45 5.88
N SER A 82 2.86 -15.31 6.29
CA SER A 82 2.89 -14.89 7.69
C SER A 82 1.59 -14.18 8.09
N PHE A 83 1.33 -14.12 9.40
CA PHE A 83 0.25 -13.29 9.94
C PHE A 83 0.42 -11.80 9.62
N TYR A 84 1.66 -11.33 9.58
CA TYR A 84 1.98 -9.92 9.30
C TYR A 84 1.76 -9.52 7.84
N THR A 85 1.78 -10.49 6.92
CA THR A 85 1.47 -10.28 5.50
C THR A 85 -0.02 -10.43 5.21
N ASN A 86 -0.71 -11.26 5.99
CA ASN A 86 -2.14 -11.50 5.83
C ASN A 86 -2.77 -11.93 7.17
N SER A 87 -3.53 -11.03 7.79
CA SER A 87 -4.19 -11.30 9.08
C SER A 87 -5.59 -11.88 8.92
N TRP A 88 -5.99 -12.28 7.71
CA TRP A 88 -7.25 -12.96 7.46
C TRP A 88 -7.13 -14.47 7.77
N PRO A 89 -8.14 -15.08 8.41
CA PRO A 89 -9.46 -14.53 8.76
C PRO A 89 -9.54 -13.88 10.15
N GLU A 90 -8.47 -13.89 10.95
CA GLU A 90 -8.58 -13.64 12.39
C GLU A 90 -8.83 -12.18 12.77
N CYS A 91 -8.30 -11.21 12.03
CA CYS A 91 -8.34 -9.80 12.43
C CYS A 91 -9.22 -8.91 11.55
N PHE A 92 -9.72 -9.41 10.43
CA PHE A 92 -10.50 -8.58 9.51
C PHE A 92 -11.81 -8.16 10.15
N CYS A 93 -12.02 -6.85 10.22
CA CYS A 93 -13.28 -6.32 10.68
C CYS A 93 -14.41 -6.65 9.69
N GLN A 94 -15.63 -6.72 10.20
CA GLN A 94 -16.84 -6.95 9.45
C GLN A 94 -17.58 -5.62 9.31
N THR A 95 -17.95 -5.27 8.07
CA THR A 95 -18.75 -4.06 7.80
C THR A 95 -20.11 -4.11 8.50
N SER A 96 -20.67 -5.30 8.64
CA SER A 96 -21.92 -5.56 9.35
C SER A 96 -21.73 -6.70 10.36
N SER A 97 -21.22 -6.38 11.55
CA SER A 97 -21.09 -7.33 12.65
C SER A 97 -22.27 -7.27 13.61
N LYS A 98 -22.61 -8.40 14.25
CA LYS A 98 -23.46 -8.43 15.45
C LYS A 98 -22.68 -8.08 16.72
N VAL A 99 -21.36 -8.27 16.70
CA VAL A 99 -20.45 -8.02 17.82
C VAL A 99 -19.68 -6.73 17.54
N LEU A 100 -19.82 -5.75 18.43
CA LEU A 100 -19.19 -4.43 18.27
C LEU A 100 -17.66 -4.52 18.12
N ALA A 101 -17.01 -5.48 18.78
CA ALA A 101 -15.56 -5.67 18.70
C ALA A 101 -15.07 -6.07 17.29
N ASP A 102 -15.93 -6.68 16.48
CA ASP A 102 -15.57 -7.10 15.12
C ASP A 102 -15.98 -6.06 14.08
N GLN A 103 -16.70 -4.99 14.47
CA GLN A 103 -17.21 -4.00 13.53
C GLN A 103 -16.09 -3.12 12.99
N CYS A 104 -16.11 -2.86 11.68
CA CYS A 104 -15.13 -1.94 11.09
C CYS A 104 -15.27 -0.52 11.69
N PRO A 105 -14.15 0.18 11.95
CA PRO A 105 -14.19 1.57 12.39
C PRO A 105 -15.06 2.42 11.45
N PRO A 106 -15.88 3.34 11.99
CA PRO A 106 -16.75 4.19 11.18
C PRO A 106 -15.96 5.20 10.35
N GLU A 107 -14.80 5.62 10.86
CA GLU A 107 -13.88 6.49 10.15
C GLU A 107 -13.00 5.67 9.21
N ASN A 108 -12.90 6.10 7.96
CA ASN A 108 -11.97 5.50 7.03
C ASN A 108 -10.53 5.90 7.43
N VAL A 109 -9.86 5.02 8.17
CA VAL A 109 -8.48 5.22 8.63
C VAL A 109 -7.57 5.66 7.48
N MET A 110 -7.81 5.20 6.25
CA MET A 110 -7.03 5.59 5.08
C MET A 110 -7.24 7.04 4.67
N GLU A 111 -8.46 7.56 4.78
CA GLU A 111 -8.75 8.96 4.50
C GLU A 111 -8.04 9.88 5.50
N ILE A 112 -8.06 9.50 6.79
CA ILE A 112 -7.33 10.23 7.83
C ILE A 112 -5.82 10.24 7.54
N LEU A 113 -5.26 9.09 7.17
CA LEU A 113 -3.84 8.98 6.83
C LEU A 113 -3.48 9.80 5.59
N ASN A 114 -4.36 9.84 4.58
CA ASN A 114 -4.16 10.63 3.36
C ASN A 114 -4.17 12.12 3.67
N THR A 115 -5.14 12.59 4.46
CA THR A 115 -5.22 13.99 4.88
C THR A 115 -3.96 14.41 5.64
N ARG A 116 -3.47 13.58 6.56
CA ARG A 116 -2.23 13.85 7.28
C ARG A 116 -1.01 13.92 6.37
N LEU A 117 -0.92 13.04 5.37
CA LEU A 117 0.15 13.10 4.37
C LEU A 117 0.15 14.43 3.61
N HIS A 118 -1.01 14.89 3.15
CA HIS A 118 -1.11 16.15 2.43
C HIS A 118 -0.74 17.35 3.30
N ILE A 119 -1.07 17.32 4.59
CA ILE A 119 -0.64 18.34 5.55
C ILE A 119 0.90 18.35 5.68
N GLU A 120 1.52 17.17 5.84
CA GLU A 120 2.98 17.03 5.91
C GLU A 120 3.68 17.51 4.62
N GLU A 121 3.07 17.29 3.45
CA GLU A 121 3.55 17.82 2.16
C GLU A 121 3.48 19.35 2.13
N THR A 122 2.38 19.95 2.59
CA THR A 122 2.20 21.41 2.59
C THR A 122 3.15 22.12 3.56
N ASP A 123 3.39 21.58 4.76
CA ASP A 123 4.32 22.14 5.74
C ASP A 123 5.78 22.13 5.27
N SER A 124 6.15 21.19 4.38
CA SER A 124 7.50 21.14 3.79
C SER A 124 7.75 22.19 2.71
N SER A 125 6.73 22.98 2.34
CA SER A 125 6.75 23.87 1.17
C SER A 125 6.61 25.37 1.46
N GLU A 126 6.52 25.82 2.71
CA GLU A 126 6.49 27.27 3.01
C GLU A 126 7.82 27.84 3.54
N PRO A 127 8.35 28.94 2.94
CA PRO A 127 9.27 29.83 3.62
C PRO A 127 8.51 30.68 4.65
N ILE A 128 9.10 30.81 5.84
CA ILE A 128 8.66 31.66 6.95
C ILE A 128 8.17 33.02 6.44
N THR A 129 6.89 33.32 6.61
CA THR A 129 6.44 34.70 6.81
C THR A 129 5.34 34.71 7.86
N GLY A 130 5.69 35.17 9.06
CA GLY A 130 4.80 35.17 10.21
C GLY A 130 3.57 36.07 10.02
N SER A 131 2.49 35.72 10.70
CA SER A 131 1.48 36.68 11.15
C SER A 131 0.82 36.15 12.42
N ASN A 132 1.04 36.90 13.49
CA ASN A 132 0.46 36.71 14.80
C ASN A 132 -1.07 36.87 14.73
N VAL A 133 -1.82 35.95 15.33
CA VAL A 133 -3.16 36.26 15.86
C VAL A 133 -3.26 35.63 17.25
N THR A 134 -3.21 36.50 18.25
CA THR A 134 -3.53 36.24 19.65
C THR A 134 -5.01 35.96 19.81
N ASP A 135 -5.38 34.82 20.43
CA ASP A 135 -6.69 34.67 21.04
C ASP A 135 -6.58 34.80 22.55
N SER A 136 -7.21 35.86 23.04
CA SER A 136 -7.35 36.26 24.42
C SER A 136 -8.21 35.29 25.21
N VAL A 137 -7.70 34.89 26.37
CA VAL A 137 -8.41 34.22 27.47
C VAL A 137 -9.54 35.09 28.01
N LEU A 138 -10.75 34.52 28.15
CA LEU A 138 -11.78 34.90 29.13
C LEU A 138 -12.74 33.69 29.25
N GLY A 139 -12.93 32.99 30.36
CA GLY A 139 -12.94 33.45 31.75
C GLY A 139 -14.37 33.77 32.18
N LYS A 140 -15.21 32.74 32.39
CA LYS A 140 -16.28 32.68 33.40
C LYS A 140 -16.90 31.28 33.45
#